data_AF-A0A7X9BPF3-F1
#
_entry.id   AF-A0A7X9BPF3-F1
#
_cell.length_a   1.000
_cell.length_b   1.000
_cell.length_c   1.000
_cell.angle_alpha   90.00
_cell.angle_beta   90.00
_cell.angle_gamma   90.00
#
_symmetry.space_group_name_H-M   'P 1'
#
loop_
_entity.id
_entity.type
_entity.pdbx_description
1 polymer ?
#
loop_
_entity_poly.entity_id
_entity_poly.type
_entity_poly.pdbx_seq_one_letter_code
_entity_poly.pdbx_strand_id
1 'polypeptide(L)' 'MKLYYICECCEEVFDVVEAEGEGLGQVQAMCPDCTRELGRDEPSSLLNNTFYYH' A
#
# COMPACT_ATOMS: atom_id res chain seq x y z
N MET A 1 -4.69 8.06 16.16
CA MET A 1 -3.59 7.15 15.83
C MET A 1 -3.01 7.58 14.49
N LYS A 2 -1.71 7.42 14.29
CA LYS A 2 -1.07 7.74 13.00
C LYS A 2 -0.73 6.47 12.25
N LEU A 3 -1.17 6.38 11.00
CA LEU A 3 -0.86 5.32 10.06
C LEU A 3 0.21 5.84 9.11
N TYR A 4 1.36 5.18 9.08
CA TYR A 4 2.46 5.48 8.16
C TYR A 4 2.44 4.47 7.03
N TYR A 5 2.26 4.95 5.81
CA TYR A 5 2.35 4.12 4.62
C TYR A 5 3.79 4.13 4.12
N ILE A 6 4.41 2.96 4.19
CA ILE A 6 5.81 2.72 3.85
C ILE A 6 5.85 1.96 2.53
N CYS A 7 6.68 2.44 1.59
CA CYS A 7 6.84 1.78 0.33
C CYS A 7 7.58 0.45 0.49
N GLU A 8 7.03 -0.65 -0.02
CA GLU A 8 7.72 -1.95 -0.04
C GLU A 8 8.92 -2.01 -1.00
N CYS A 9 9.05 -1.05 -1.92
CA CYS A 9 10.11 -1.01 -2.93
C CYS A 9 11.30 -0.12 -2.55
N CYS A 10 11.02 1.11 -2.10
CA CYS A 10 12.07 2.06 -1.71
C CYS A 10 12.21 2.23 -0.19
N GLU A 11 11.37 1.57 0.60
CA GLU A 11 11.38 1.63 2.08
C GLU A 11 11.14 3.04 2.66
N GLU A 12 10.59 3.94 1.86
CA GLU A 12 10.29 5.33 2.26
C GLU A 12 8.83 5.52 2.66
N VAL A 13 8.58 6.44 3.61
CA VAL A 13 7.23 6.87 3.96
C VAL A 13 6.70 7.80 2.88
N PHE A 14 5.61 7.40 2.23
CA PHE A 14 5.01 8.18 1.14
C PHE A 14 3.65 8.79 1.50
N ASP A 15 2.99 8.30 2.54
CA ASP A 15 1.72 8.85 3.02
C ASP A 15 1.55 8.68 4.54
N VAL A 16 0.84 9.61 5.17
CA VAL A 16 0.54 9.56 6.61
C VAL A 16 -0.92 9.93 6.83
N VAL A 17 -1.69 9.00 7.39
CA VAL A 17 -3.11 9.19 7.66
C VAL A 17 -3.34 9.28 9.17
N GLU A 18 -4.10 10.30 9.57
CA GLU A 18 -4.59 10.46 10.93
C GLU A 18 -5.94 9.75 11.05
N ALA A 19 -6.01 8.72 11.90
CA ALA A 19 -7.23 7.98 12.19
C ALA A 19 -7.65 8.14 13.65
N GLU A 20 -8.93 7.98 13.95
CA GLU A 20 -9.44 8.05 15.32
C GLU A 20 -8.94 6.85 16.15
N GLY A 21 -8.36 7.12 17.33
CA GLY A 21 -7.78 6.10 18.23
C GLY A 21 -6.45 6.52 18.84
N GLU A 22 -5.85 5.68 19.69
CA GLU A 22 -4.51 5.89 20.27
C GLU A 22 -3.51 4.89 19.66
N GLY A 23 -2.29 5.36 19.37
CA GLY A 23 -1.20 4.51 18.87
C GLY A 23 -0.60 4.91 17.52
N LEU A 24 0.39 4.10 17.09
CA LEU A 24 1.11 4.20 15.83
C LEU A 24 0.93 2.88 15.07
N GLY A 25 0.57 2.97 13.79
CA GLY A 25 0.47 1.82 12.89
C GLY A 25 1.31 2.04 11.64
N GLN A 26 1.88 0.96 11.12
CA GLN A 26 2.66 0.97 9.89
C GLN A 26 1.96 0.06 8.87
N VAL A 27 1.82 0.55 7.65
CA VAL A 27 1.21 -0.16 6.53
C VAL A 27 2.23 -0.24 5.40
N GLN A 28 2.54 -1.45 4.97
CA GLN A 28 3.38 -1.70 3.80
C GLN A 28 2.50 -1.62 2.55
N ALA A 29 2.87 -0.75 1.61
CA ALA A 29 2.17 -0.55 0.35
C ALA A 29 3.17 -0.10 -0.72
N MET A 30 2.75 0.09 -1.97
CA MET A 30 3.64 0.60 -3.03
C MET A 30 3.37 2.09 -3.25
N CYS A 31 4.41 2.93 -3.24
CA CYS A 31 4.24 4.36 -3.48
C CYS A 31 3.86 4.62 -4.96
N PRO A 32 3.26 5.77 -5.28
CA PRO A 32 2.88 6.11 -6.65
C PRO A 32 4.06 6.11 -7.63
N ASP A 33 5.25 6.50 -7.17
CA ASP A 33 6.44 6.54 -8.00
C ASP A 33 6.89 5.13 -8.38
N CYS A 34 7.12 4.25 -7.41
CA CYS A 34 7.44 2.84 -7.68
C CYS A 34 6.33 2.12 -8.45
N THR A 35 5.06 2.47 -8.24
CA THR A 35 3.93 1.92 -9.02
C THR A 35 4.02 2.31 -10.49
N ARG A 36 4.36 3.57 -10.77
CA ARG A 36 4.54 4.08 -12.13
C ARG A 36 5.79 3.49 -12.80
N GLU A 37 6.91 3.42 -12.08
CA GLU A 37 8.17 2.85 -12.58
C GLU A 37 8.04 1.34 -12.88
N LEU A 38 7.30 0.61 -12.06
CA LEU A 38 7.03 -0.81 -12.28
C LEU A 38 5.96 -1.07 -13.35
N GLY A 39 5.37 -0.04 -13.94
CA GLY A 39 4.30 -0.18 -14.93
C GLY A 39 3.02 -0.81 -14.37
N ARG A 40 2.82 -0.77 -13.04
CA ARG A 40 1.55 -1.17 -12.39
C ARG A 40 0.45 -0.12 -12.53
N ASP A 41 0.73 0.98 -13.22
CA ASP A 41 -0.24 1.99 -13.67
C ASP A 41 -1.03 1.53 -14.93
N GLU A 42 -0.85 0.29 -15.39
CA GLU A 42 -1.87 -0.33 -16.24
C GLU A 42 -3.13 -0.55 -15.40
N PRO A 43 -4.33 -0.18 -15.86
CA PRO A 43 -5.59 -0.54 -15.22
C PRO A 43 -5.86 -2.03 -15.41
N SER A 44 -5.00 -2.89 -14.87
CA SER A 44 -5.30 -4.28 -14.58
C SER A 44 -6.35 -4.32 -13.49
N SER A 45 -7.58 -4.09 -13.95
CA SER A 45 -8.75 -4.84 -13.52
C SER A 45 -8.36 -6.29 -13.19
N LEU A 46 -9.07 -6.89 -12.23
CA LEU A 46 -8.90 -8.23 -11.65
C LEU A 46 -8.01 -8.20 -10.38
N LEU A 47 -8.47 -7.83 -9.18
CA LEU A 47 -9.69 -8.30 -8.52
C LEU A 47 -10.06 -9.73 -8.94
N ASN A 48 -9.22 -10.73 -8.63
CA ASN A 48 -9.71 -12.11 -8.44
C ASN A 48 -8.73 -13.07 -7.75
N ASN A 49 -8.09 -12.69 -6.63
CA ASN A 49 -7.55 -13.71 -5.72
C ASN A 49 -8.67 -14.21 -4.79
N THR A 50 -9.67 -14.87 -5.38
CA THR A 50 -10.54 -15.79 -4.63
C THR A 50 -9.70 -17.02 -4.34
N PHE A 51 -9.15 -17.12 -3.14
CA PHE A 51 -8.49 -18.32 -2.65
C PHE A 51 -9.56 -19.42 -2.47
N TYR A 52 -9.67 -20.33 -3.44
CA TYR A 52 -10.35 -21.61 -3.23
C TYR A 52 -9.37 -22.58 -2.57
N TYR A 53 -9.60 -22.90 -1.29
CA TYR A 53 -8.98 -24.05 -0.65
C TYR A 53 -9.69 -25.32 -1.14
N HIS A 54 -8.91 -26.29 -1.63
CA HIS A 54 -9.36 -27.60 -2.11
C HIS A 54 -8.90 -28.70 -1.16
#